data_AF-A0A1H6KGY7-F1
#
_entry.id   AF-A0A1H6KGY7-F1
#
_cell.length_a   1.000
_cell.length_b   1.000
_cell.length_c   1.000
_cell.angle_alpha   90.00
_cell.angle_beta   90.00
_cell.angle_gamma   90.00
#
_symmetry.space_group_name_H-M   'P 1'
#
loop_
_entity.id
_entity.type
_entity.pdbx_description
1 polymer ?
#
loop_
_entity_poly.entity_id
_entity_poly.type
_entity_poly.pdbx_seq_one_letter_code
_entity_poly.pdbx_strand_id
1 'polypeptide(L)'
;MAPWTEAVRQRETDDRLLTPLPANSASDAMPQQLAFITLGGLRTLGAAILKMDAAVDCMDRKDWPMVAKRFDQITALAPHIVYYWIEGADYLSNNAAPDVRETPSLSESERIRASRMYYRQALALLRKGIDNNPKSWELYNALGRTLSIIRRGVSPDFAAAAAAYGKAAALGGGDLPKRQEFYCLARAKGKEREAWNLGKQLFRDPDNRLPVLVCCLFVLQNKLHLPKSERIPFRELFPTDARAKTWLTRFLHNDLRHSTDGIREELERLRALPKKQENK
;
A
#
# COMPACT_ATOMS: atom_id res chain seq x y z
N MET A 1 -8.79 5.42 -36.56
CA MET A 1 -7.46 5.95 -36.95
C MET A 1 -7.61 6.65 -38.29
N ALA A 2 -6.92 7.78 -38.50
CA ALA A 2 -7.08 8.55 -39.72
C ALA A 2 -6.42 7.82 -40.91
N PRO A 3 -7.02 7.78 -42.11
CA PRO A 3 -6.56 6.97 -43.24
C PRO A 3 -5.12 7.24 -43.73
N TRP A 4 -4.54 8.38 -43.38
CA TRP A 4 -3.15 8.73 -43.73
C TRP A 4 -2.08 8.05 -42.87
N THR A 5 -2.43 7.59 -41.65
CA THR A 5 -1.45 6.91 -40.77
C THR A 5 -1.07 5.53 -41.28
N GLU A 6 -1.97 4.84 -41.98
CA GLU A 6 -1.71 3.52 -42.56
C GLU A 6 -0.79 3.65 -43.78
N ALA A 7 -0.97 4.67 -44.61
CA ALA A 7 -0.14 4.92 -45.79
C ALA A 7 1.29 5.31 -45.43
N VAL A 8 1.48 6.13 -44.39
CA VAL A 8 2.81 6.48 -43.87
C VAL A 8 3.49 5.24 -43.30
N ARG A 9 2.78 4.44 -42.50
CA ARG A 9 3.31 3.20 -41.92
C ARG A 9 3.69 2.18 -42.99
N GLN A 10 2.86 2.01 -44.02
CA GLN A 10 3.13 1.09 -45.12
C GLN A 10 4.41 1.51 -45.86
N ARG A 11 4.54 2.80 -46.18
CA ARG A 11 5.73 3.37 -46.81
C ARG A 11 6.99 3.15 -45.98
N GLU A 12 6.92 3.40 -44.67
CA GLU A 12 8.07 3.19 -43.77
C GLU A 12 8.43 1.70 -43.60
N THR A 13 7.45 0.79 -43.75
CA THR A 13 7.69 -0.66 -43.76
C THR A 13 8.34 -1.11 -45.07
N ASP A 14 7.89 -0.58 -46.21
CA ASP A 14 8.45 -0.85 -47.54
C ASP A 14 9.89 -0.31 -47.66
N ASP A 15 10.17 0.84 -47.04
CA ASP A 15 11.50 1.45 -46.94
C ASP A 15 12.42 0.74 -45.91
N ARG A 16 11.95 -0.35 -45.26
CA ARG A 16 12.62 -1.11 -44.18
C ARG A 16 12.99 -0.26 -42.94
N LEU A 17 12.39 0.90 -42.79
CA LEU A 17 12.52 1.74 -41.60
C LEU A 17 11.70 1.17 -40.44
N LEU A 18 10.62 0.45 -40.75
CA LEU A 18 9.82 -0.34 -39.81
C LEU A 18 9.88 -1.82 -40.17
N THR A 19 9.95 -2.69 -39.16
CA THR A 19 9.78 -4.12 -39.35
C THR A 19 8.28 -4.44 -39.47
N PRO A 20 7.83 -5.21 -40.48
CA PRO A 20 6.42 -5.58 -40.58
C PRO A 20 5.99 -6.30 -39.30
N LEU A 21 4.84 -5.91 -38.75
CA LEU A 21 4.24 -6.63 -37.63
C LEU A 21 4.04 -8.08 -38.07
N PRO A 22 4.52 -9.09 -37.31
CA PRO A 22 4.31 -10.47 -37.67
C PRO A 22 2.82 -10.76 -37.85
N ALA A 23 2.49 -11.48 -38.93
CA ALA A 23 1.11 -11.78 -39.34
C ALA A 23 0.34 -12.63 -38.31
N ASN A 24 1.05 -13.26 -37.38
CA ASN A 24 0.50 -13.86 -36.18
C ASN A 24 0.67 -12.85 -35.06
N SER A 25 -0.40 -12.54 -34.34
CA SER A 25 -0.30 -11.65 -33.19
C SER A 25 0.86 -12.13 -32.31
N ALA A 26 1.82 -11.25 -32.00
CA ALA A 26 2.98 -11.64 -31.19
C ALA A 26 2.55 -12.35 -29.88
N SER A 27 1.33 -12.08 -29.41
CA SER A 27 0.62 -12.79 -28.35
C SER A 27 0.41 -14.29 -28.54
N ASP A 28 0.19 -14.79 -29.76
CA ASP A 28 -0.08 -16.23 -30.01
C ASP A 28 1.21 -17.07 -30.01
N ALA A 29 2.34 -16.47 -30.41
CA ALA A 29 3.65 -17.12 -30.41
C ALA A 29 4.35 -17.06 -29.04
N MET A 30 3.99 -16.07 -28.20
CA MET A 30 4.58 -15.85 -26.88
C MET A 30 4.56 -17.09 -25.96
N PRO A 31 3.45 -17.84 -25.81
CA PRO A 31 3.42 -19.02 -24.94
C PRO A 31 4.45 -20.09 -25.32
N GLN A 32 4.64 -20.33 -26.63
CA GLN A 32 5.60 -21.33 -27.12
C GLN A 32 7.04 -20.84 -26.96
N GLN A 33 7.32 -19.58 -27.30
CA GLN A 33 8.65 -18.99 -27.12
C GLN A 33 9.07 -18.95 -25.64
N LEU A 34 8.14 -18.59 -24.74
CA LEU A 34 8.36 -18.65 -23.30
C LEU A 34 8.61 -20.07 -22.80
N ALA A 35 7.89 -21.07 -23.33
CA ALA A 35 8.16 -22.47 -23.00
C ALA A 35 9.59 -22.88 -23.40
N PHE A 36 10.06 -22.53 -24.59
CA PHE A 36 11.44 -22.81 -25.02
C PHE A 36 12.49 -22.07 -24.18
N ILE A 37 12.28 -20.79 -23.90
CA ILE A 37 13.19 -19.97 -23.06
C ILE A 37 13.31 -20.57 -21.65
N THR A 38 12.18 -20.97 -21.06
CA THR A 38 12.14 -21.49 -19.69
C THR A 38 12.72 -22.91 -19.57
N LEU A 39 12.50 -23.76 -20.58
CA LEU A 39 13.10 -25.11 -20.66
C LEU A 39 14.63 -25.05 -20.86
N GLY A 40 15.13 -24.01 -21.54
CA GLY A 40 16.57 -23.74 -21.69
C GLY A 40 17.26 -23.18 -20.44
N GLY A 41 16.59 -23.11 -19.28
CA GLY A 41 17.15 -22.61 -18.03
C GLY A 41 17.00 -21.09 -17.80
N LEU A 42 16.44 -20.35 -18.76
CA LEU A 42 16.29 -18.89 -18.70
C LEU A 42 14.95 -18.46 -18.08
N ARG A 43 14.55 -19.11 -16.97
CA ARG A 43 13.25 -18.86 -16.33
C ARG A 43 13.06 -17.41 -15.87
N THR A 44 14.12 -16.78 -15.38
CA THR A 44 14.12 -15.36 -14.97
C THR A 44 13.96 -14.41 -16.16
N LEU A 45 14.53 -14.73 -17.33
CA LEU A 45 14.30 -13.98 -18.56
C LEU A 45 12.84 -14.12 -19.03
N GLY A 46 12.29 -15.34 -19.00
CA GLY A 46 10.88 -15.58 -19.28
C GLY A 46 9.95 -14.79 -18.36
N ALA A 47 10.28 -14.73 -17.06
CA ALA A 47 9.57 -13.90 -16.10
C ALA A 47 9.65 -12.40 -16.44
N ALA A 48 10.83 -11.91 -16.86
CA ALA A 48 11.00 -10.52 -17.26
C ALA A 48 10.18 -10.15 -18.52
N ILE A 49 10.14 -11.02 -19.52
CA ILE A 49 9.32 -10.82 -20.73
C ILE A 49 7.83 -10.75 -20.37
N LEU A 50 7.34 -11.69 -19.55
CA LEU A 50 5.96 -11.68 -19.07
C LEU A 50 5.64 -10.43 -18.23
N LYS A 51 6.62 -9.94 -17.46
CA LYS A 51 6.49 -8.69 -16.71
C LYS A 51 6.29 -7.49 -17.64
N MET A 52 7.03 -7.42 -18.74
CA MET A 52 6.86 -6.36 -19.75
C MET A 52 5.46 -6.43 -20.40
N ASP A 53 4.99 -7.62 -20.79
CA ASP A 53 3.63 -7.84 -21.32
C ASP A 53 2.55 -7.40 -20.31
N ALA A 54 2.71 -7.76 -19.04
CA ALA A 54 1.79 -7.35 -17.97
C ALA A 54 1.79 -5.83 -17.75
N ALA A 55 2.97 -5.20 -17.77
CA ALA A 55 3.14 -3.78 -17.45
C ALA A 55 2.79 -2.84 -18.61
N VAL A 56 2.91 -3.28 -19.86
CA VAL A 56 2.64 -2.48 -21.06
C VAL A 56 1.26 -2.84 -21.60
N ASP A 57 1.10 -4.01 -22.21
CA ASP A 57 -0.10 -4.34 -22.96
C ASP A 57 -1.34 -4.55 -22.08
N CYS A 58 -1.21 -5.35 -21.01
CA CYS A 58 -2.34 -5.68 -20.16
C CYS A 58 -2.82 -4.48 -19.35
N MET A 59 -1.89 -3.63 -18.91
CA MET A 59 -2.16 -2.38 -18.19
C MET A 59 -2.84 -1.34 -19.08
N ASP A 60 -2.33 -1.12 -20.29
CA ASP A 60 -2.91 -0.15 -21.24
C ASP A 60 -4.34 -0.54 -21.64
N ARG A 61 -4.59 -1.84 -21.81
CA ARG A 61 -5.91 -2.39 -22.14
C ARG A 61 -6.82 -2.59 -20.92
N LYS A 62 -6.29 -2.40 -19.70
CA LYS A 62 -6.96 -2.69 -18.44
C LYS A 62 -7.49 -4.13 -18.37
N ASP A 63 -6.77 -5.08 -18.97
CA ASP A 63 -7.08 -6.51 -18.87
C ASP A 63 -6.56 -7.06 -17.53
N TRP A 64 -7.22 -6.65 -16.45
CA TRP A 64 -6.87 -7.04 -15.09
C TRP A 64 -6.85 -8.56 -14.85
N PRO A 65 -7.76 -9.37 -15.43
CA PRO A 65 -7.64 -10.83 -15.38
C PRO A 65 -6.34 -11.33 -15.99
N MET A 66 -5.90 -10.79 -17.13
CA MET A 66 -4.62 -11.16 -17.71
C MET A 66 -3.45 -10.69 -16.83
N VAL A 67 -3.47 -9.48 -16.27
CA VAL A 67 -2.44 -9.02 -15.32
C VAL A 67 -2.29 -10.02 -14.16
N ALA A 68 -3.40 -10.43 -13.54
CA ALA A 68 -3.38 -11.42 -12.45
C ALA A 68 -2.74 -12.75 -12.89
N LYS A 69 -3.16 -13.27 -14.05
CA LYS A 69 -2.63 -14.51 -14.64
C LYS A 69 -1.13 -14.40 -14.93
N ARG A 70 -0.67 -13.26 -15.44
CA ARG A 70 0.75 -13.00 -15.74
C ARG A 70 1.58 -13.00 -14.47
N PHE A 71 1.13 -12.35 -13.40
CA PHE A 71 1.88 -12.39 -12.15
C PHE A 71 1.93 -13.77 -11.49
N ASP A 72 0.89 -14.59 -11.64
CA ASP A 72 0.96 -16.01 -11.24
C ASP A 72 2.04 -16.77 -12.05
N GLN A 73 2.14 -16.53 -13.37
CA GLN A 73 3.18 -17.14 -14.21
C GLN A 73 4.59 -16.63 -13.88
N ILE A 74 4.76 -15.32 -13.75
CA ILE A 74 6.02 -14.64 -13.42
C ILE A 74 6.58 -15.18 -12.10
N THR A 75 5.73 -15.27 -11.08
CA THR A 75 6.14 -15.73 -9.75
C THR A 75 6.38 -17.23 -9.67
N ALA A 76 5.72 -18.03 -10.51
CA ALA A 76 6.07 -19.44 -10.68
C ALA A 76 7.44 -19.64 -11.36
N LEU A 77 7.80 -18.77 -12.30
CA LEU A 77 9.09 -18.83 -13.00
C LEU A 77 10.26 -18.31 -12.16
N ALA A 78 10.03 -17.28 -11.35
CA ALA A 78 11.05 -16.62 -10.55
C ALA A 78 10.59 -16.41 -9.08
N PRO A 79 10.33 -17.49 -8.32
CA PRO A 79 9.70 -17.40 -7.00
C PRO A 79 10.57 -16.73 -5.94
N HIS A 80 11.89 -16.67 -6.13
CA HIS A 80 12.84 -16.03 -5.22
C HIS A 80 12.97 -14.52 -5.43
N ILE A 81 12.38 -13.96 -6.50
CA ILE A 81 12.43 -12.53 -6.79
C ILE A 81 11.28 -11.85 -6.07
N VAL A 82 11.55 -11.37 -4.87
CA VAL A 82 10.62 -10.64 -3.98
C VAL A 82 9.83 -9.55 -4.71
N TYR A 83 10.50 -8.80 -5.59
CA TYR A 83 9.91 -7.68 -6.32
C TYR A 83 8.64 -8.07 -7.10
N TYR A 84 8.62 -9.23 -7.78
CA TYR A 84 7.46 -9.62 -8.61
C TYR A 84 6.20 -9.91 -7.79
N TRP A 85 6.35 -10.47 -6.60
CA TRP A 85 5.22 -10.69 -5.69
C TRP A 85 4.62 -9.38 -5.21
N ILE A 86 5.47 -8.42 -4.83
CA ILE A 86 5.04 -7.11 -4.34
C ILE A 86 4.40 -6.31 -5.47
N GLU A 87 5.04 -6.25 -6.64
CA GLU A 87 4.55 -5.52 -7.79
C GLU A 87 3.21 -6.07 -8.28
N GLY A 88 3.07 -7.39 -8.38
CA GLY A 88 1.78 -8.02 -8.73
C GLY A 88 0.67 -7.69 -7.75
N ALA A 89 0.97 -7.73 -6.44
CA ALA A 89 0.00 -7.38 -5.42
C ALA A 89 -0.38 -5.89 -5.46
N ASP A 90 0.57 -5.01 -5.80
CA ASP A 90 0.32 -3.59 -5.98
C ASP A 90 -0.56 -3.34 -7.22
N TYR A 91 -0.32 -3.99 -8.36
CA TYR A 91 -1.20 -3.89 -9.53
C TYR A 91 -2.64 -4.31 -9.20
N LEU A 92 -2.81 -5.43 -8.49
CA LEU A 92 -4.14 -5.93 -8.15
C LEU A 92 -4.85 -5.01 -7.13
N SER A 93 -4.16 -4.59 -6.07
CA SER A 93 -4.79 -3.85 -4.97
C SER A 93 -4.89 -2.34 -5.22
N ASN A 94 -3.94 -1.74 -5.94
CA ASN A 94 -3.86 -0.29 -6.15
C ASN A 94 -4.31 0.16 -7.54
N ASN A 95 -4.35 -0.72 -8.53
CA ASN A 95 -4.77 -0.36 -9.89
C ASN A 95 -6.08 -1.05 -10.27
N ALA A 96 -6.09 -2.39 -10.32
CA ALA A 96 -7.27 -3.16 -10.72
C ALA A 96 -8.47 -2.94 -9.80
N ALA A 97 -8.24 -3.04 -8.48
CA ALA A 97 -9.32 -2.93 -7.51
C ALA A 97 -10.04 -1.56 -7.51
N PRO A 98 -9.36 -0.40 -7.60
CA PRO A 98 -10.05 0.88 -7.82
C PRO A 98 -10.57 1.05 -9.25
N ASP A 99 -9.91 0.56 -10.30
CA ASP A 99 -10.41 0.73 -11.67
C ASP A 99 -11.79 0.08 -11.87
N VAL A 100 -11.98 -1.15 -11.37
CA VAL A 100 -13.30 -1.81 -11.44
C VAL A 100 -14.39 -1.14 -10.61
N ARG A 101 -14.04 -0.23 -9.70
CA ARG A 101 -15.01 0.56 -8.93
C ARG A 101 -15.58 1.72 -9.75
N GLU A 102 -14.85 2.16 -10.75
CA GLU A 102 -15.23 3.28 -11.60
C GLU A 102 -15.86 2.81 -12.92
N THR A 103 -15.89 1.50 -13.19
CA THR A 103 -16.45 0.92 -14.43
C THR A 103 -17.97 1.16 -14.57
N PRO A 104 -18.42 2.03 -15.51
CA PRO A 104 -19.83 2.43 -15.59
C PRO A 104 -20.80 1.30 -15.92
N SER A 105 -20.36 0.32 -16.70
CA SER A 105 -21.16 -0.81 -17.18
C SER A 105 -21.53 -1.83 -16.09
N LEU A 106 -20.90 -1.76 -14.92
CA LEU A 106 -21.17 -2.65 -13.79
C LEU A 106 -22.12 -1.98 -12.79
N SER A 107 -23.01 -2.78 -12.19
CA SER A 107 -23.79 -2.34 -11.03
C SER A 107 -22.91 -2.14 -9.78
N GLU A 108 -23.39 -1.38 -8.79
CA GLU A 108 -22.62 -1.13 -7.56
C GLU A 108 -22.19 -2.43 -6.85
N SER A 109 -23.06 -3.44 -6.79
CA SER A 109 -22.76 -4.72 -6.15
C SER A 109 -21.67 -5.49 -6.90
N GLU A 110 -21.70 -5.47 -8.23
CA GLU A 110 -20.67 -6.08 -9.09
C GLU A 110 -19.33 -5.39 -8.93
N ARG A 111 -19.31 -4.05 -8.89
CA ARG A 111 -18.10 -3.25 -8.63
C ARG A 111 -17.49 -3.57 -7.27
N ILE A 112 -18.31 -3.66 -6.20
CA ILE A 112 -17.84 -4.07 -4.86
C ILE A 112 -17.24 -5.48 -4.93
N ARG A 113 -17.94 -6.43 -5.57
CA ARG A 113 -17.51 -7.83 -5.67
C ARG A 113 -16.20 -7.97 -6.43
N ALA A 114 -16.08 -7.35 -7.59
CA ALA A 114 -14.87 -7.37 -8.42
C ALA A 114 -13.68 -6.71 -7.70
N SER A 115 -13.90 -5.56 -7.06
CA SER A 115 -12.85 -4.90 -6.28
C SER A 115 -12.33 -5.79 -5.14
N ARG A 116 -13.24 -6.39 -4.37
CA ARG A 116 -12.90 -7.35 -3.30
C ARG A 116 -12.14 -8.56 -3.80
N MET A 117 -12.48 -9.06 -4.99
CA MET A 117 -11.77 -10.17 -5.61
C MET A 117 -10.28 -9.83 -5.83
N TYR A 118 -9.97 -8.67 -6.40
CA TYR A 118 -8.58 -8.28 -6.64
C TYR A 118 -7.80 -8.04 -5.34
N TYR A 119 -8.42 -7.48 -4.29
CA TYR A 119 -7.76 -7.42 -2.97
C TYR A 119 -7.44 -8.81 -2.41
N ARG A 120 -8.37 -9.77 -2.53
CA ARG A 120 -8.12 -11.14 -2.07
C ARG A 120 -7.00 -11.81 -2.87
N GLN A 121 -6.95 -11.60 -4.18
CA GLN A 121 -5.85 -12.10 -5.02
C GLN A 121 -4.51 -11.46 -4.63
N ALA A 122 -4.46 -10.14 -4.40
CA ALA A 122 -3.25 -9.46 -3.92
C ALA A 122 -2.74 -10.05 -2.59
N LEU A 123 -3.64 -10.25 -1.61
CA LEU A 123 -3.29 -10.85 -0.33
C LEU A 123 -2.83 -12.30 -0.47
N ALA A 124 -3.47 -13.08 -1.35
CA ALA A 124 -3.06 -14.46 -1.63
C ALA A 124 -1.68 -14.52 -2.29
N LEU A 125 -1.41 -13.62 -3.23
CA LEU A 125 -0.11 -13.51 -3.91
C LEU A 125 1.01 -13.17 -2.93
N LEU A 126 0.79 -12.20 -2.03
CA LEU A 126 1.77 -11.84 -0.99
C LEU A 126 2.03 -12.98 -0.02
N ARG A 127 0.99 -13.72 0.39
CA ARG A 127 1.13 -14.89 1.27
C ARG A 127 1.97 -15.99 0.61
N LYS A 128 1.68 -16.33 -0.64
CA LYS A 128 2.52 -17.26 -1.43
C LYS A 128 3.97 -16.75 -1.54
N GLY A 129 4.15 -15.44 -1.76
CA GLY A 129 5.46 -14.82 -1.79
C GLY A 129 6.23 -15.01 -0.48
N ILE A 130 5.57 -14.84 0.66
CA ILE A 130 6.13 -15.09 2.00
C ILE A 130 6.49 -16.55 2.19
N ASP A 131 5.65 -17.48 1.75
CA ASP A 131 5.96 -18.93 1.83
C ASP A 131 7.24 -19.27 1.05
N ASN A 132 7.47 -18.61 -0.09
CA ASN A 132 8.69 -18.77 -0.88
C ASN A 132 9.89 -17.97 -0.35
N ASN A 133 9.65 -16.87 0.36
CA ASN A 133 10.68 -15.92 0.81
C ASN A 133 10.44 -15.49 2.27
N PRO A 134 10.48 -16.42 3.26
CA PRO A 134 9.98 -16.17 4.62
C PRO A 134 10.83 -15.19 5.44
N LYS A 135 12.00 -14.78 4.93
CA LYS A 135 12.92 -13.82 5.56
C LYS A 135 12.85 -12.42 4.93
N SER A 136 12.05 -12.20 3.90
CA SER A 136 11.92 -10.88 3.27
C SER A 136 11.02 -9.98 4.11
N TRP A 137 11.61 -8.95 4.71
CA TRP A 137 10.85 -7.92 5.43
C TRP A 137 9.94 -7.12 4.48
N GLU A 138 10.33 -6.97 3.21
CA GLU A 138 9.61 -6.23 2.19
C GLU A 138 8.24 -6.85 1.90
N LEU A 139 8.16 -8.18 1.84
CA LEU A 139 6.90 -8.90 1.64
C LEU A 139 5.95 -8.74 2.82
N TYR A 140 6.45 -8.83 4.04
CA TYR A 140 5.66 -8.57 5.24
C TYR A 140 5.19 -7.11 5.30
N ASN A 141 6.04 -6.16 4.90
CA ASN A 141 5.69 -4.75 4.82
C ASN A 141 4.60 -4.51 3.75
N ALA A 142 4.72 -5.12 2.57
CA ALA A 142 3.70 -5.05 1.53
C ALA A 142 2.37 -5.68 1.99
N LEU A 143 2.42 -6.81 2.70
CA LEU A 143 1.23 -7.45 3.29
C LEU A 143 0.55 -6.54 4.30
N GLY A 144 1.31 -5.92 5.21
CA GLY A 144 0.79 -4.94 6.16
C GLY A 144 0.12 -3.76 5.45
N ARG A 145 0.74 -3.25 4.38
CA ARG A 145 0.17 -2.19 3.55
C ARG A 145 -1.17 -2.59 2.96
N THR A 146 -1.26 -3.73 2.28
CA THR A 146 -2.50 -4.19 1.65
C THR A 146 -3.61 -4.49 2.68
N LEU A 147 -3.28 -5.08 3.84
CA LEU A 147 -4.25 -5.35 4.92
C LEU A 147 -4.81 -4.06 5.56
N SER A 148 -4.03 -2.98 5.56
CA SER A 148 -4.41 -1.70 6.16
C SER A 148 -5.11 -0.72 5.21
N ILE A 149 -5.40 -1.12 3.97
CA ILE A 149 -6.05 -0.26 2.97
C ILE A 149 -7.46 0.12 3.43
N ILE A 150 -7.71 1.44 3.50
CA ILE A 150 -9.02 2.02 3.78
C ILE A 150 -9.64 2.44 2.46
N ARG A 151 -10.60 1.65 1.93
CA ARG A 151 -11.39 2.01 0.74
C ARG A 151 -12.83 1.54 0.87
N ARG A 152 -13.74 2.16 0.11
CA ARG A 152 -15.16 1.77 0.08
C ARG A 152 -15.30 0.30 -0.33
N GLY A 153 -16.05 -0.48 0.46
CA GLY A 153 -16.25 -1.91 0.21
C GLY A 153 -15.15 -2.82 0.74
N VAL A 154 -14.03 -2.29 1.23
CA VAL A 154 -12.94 -3.06 1.86
C VAL A 154 -12.92 -2.76 3.35
N SER A 155 -12.94 -3.82 4.16
CA SER A 155 -12.73 -3.69 5.59
C SER A 155 -11.24 -3.95 5.87
N PRO A 156 -10.47 -2.93 6.31
CA PRO A 156 -9.09 -3.14 6.69
C PRO A 156 -9.01 -4.06 7.92
N ASP A 157 -8.01 -4.93 7.92
CA ASP A 157 -7.65 -5.75 9.09
C ASP A 157 -6.41 -5.15 9.74
N PHE A 158 -6.62 -4.16 10.60
CA PHE A 158 -5.52 -3.46 11.27
C PHE A 158 -4.74 -4.36 12.24
N ALA A 159 -5.37 -5.37 12.82
CA ALA A 159 -4.66 -6.30 13.72
C ALA A 159 -3.71 -7.19 12.93
N ALA A 160 -4.17 -7.77 11.83
CA ALA A 160 -3.30 -8.54 10.93
C ALA A 160 -2.24 -7.66 10.27
N ALA A 161 -2.58 -6.42 9.89
CA ALA A 161 -1.62 -5.47 9.35
C ALA A 161 -0.51 -5.15 10.35
N ALA A 162 -0.86 -4.88 11.61
CA ALA A 162 0.11 -4.65 12.67
C ALA A 162 1.07 -5.84 12.83
N ALA A 163 0.54 -7.07 12.88
CA ALA A 163 1.36 -8.27 12.98
C ALA A 163 2.34 -8.43 11.79
N ALA A 164 1.89 -8.13 10.57
CA ALA A 164 2.74 -8.16 9.39
C ALA A 164 3.85 -7.10 9.46
N TYR A 165 3.53 -5.86 9.85
CA TYR A 165 4.53 -4.81 10.03
C TYR A 165 5.53 -5.11 11.16
N GLY A 166 5.07 -5.65 12.29
CA GLY A 166 5.96 -6.09 13.37
C GLY A 166 6.91 -7.19 12.93
N LYS A 167 6.43 -8.13 12.09
CA LYS A 167 7.28 -9.15 11.47
C LYS A 167 8.31 -8.54 10.52
N ALA A 168 7.92 -7.55 9.70
CA ALA A 168 8.85 -6.81 8.84
C ALA A 168 9.92 -6.05 9.65
N ALA A 169 9.54 -5.40 10.75
CA ALA A 169 10.48 -4.74 11.65
C ALA A 169 11.49 -5.73 12.25
N ALA A 170 11.01 -6.89 12.73
CA ALA A 170 11.85 -7.94 13.29
C ALA A 170 12.84 -8.55 12.28
N LEU A 171 12.52 -8.50 10.98
CA LEU A 171 13.36 -8.98 9.88
C LEU A 171 14.31 -7.90 9.31
N GLY A 172 14.39 -6.72 9.93
CA GLY A 172 15.36 -5.69 9.56
C GLY A 172 14.82 -4.56 8.67
N GLY A 173 13.49 -4.42 8.52
CA GLY A 173 12.89 -3.34 7.72
C GLY A 173 13.03 -1.92 8.30
N GLY A 174 13.77 -1.75 9.38
CA GLY A 174 14.04 -0.46 10.02
C GLY A 174 12.84 0.10 10.80
N ASP A 175 12.81 1.42 10.94
CA ASP A 175 11.82 2.12 11.77
C ASP A 175 10.48 2.37 11.07
N LEU A 176 10.46 2.40 9.74
CA LEU A 176 9.22 2.62 9.00
C LEU A 176 8.17 1.54 9.30
N PRO A 177 8.47 0.22 9.23
CA PRO A 177 7.50 -0.81 9.62
C PRO A 177 7.07 -0.72 11.09
N LYS A 178 7.97 -0.38 12.04
CA LYS A 178 7.58 -0.20 13.45
C LYS A 178 6.54 0.91 13.63
N ARG A 179 6.72 2.03 12.92
CA ARG A 179 5.73 3.12 12.93
C ARG A 179 4.40 2.67 12.34
N GLN A 180 4.43 1.90 11.24
CA GLN A 180 3.21 1.39 10.62
C GLN A 180 2.48 0.36 11.49
N GLU A 181 3.22 -0.50 12.20
CA GLU A 181 2.71 -1.39 13.24
C GLU A 181 1.97 -0.59 14.31
N PHE A 182 2.63 0.41 14.89
CA PHE A 182 2.02 1.30 15.88
C PHE A 182 0.74 1.97 15.37
N TYR A 183 0.76 2.53 14.17
CA TYR A 183 -0.43 3.17 13.60
C TYR A 183 -1.57 2.17 13.40
N CYS A 184 -1.29 0.93 12.99
CA CYS A 184 -2.29 -0.12 12.86
C CYS A 184 -2.85 -0.55 14.23
N LEU A 185 -1.99 -0.78 15.23
CA LEU A 185 -2.43 -1.10 16.59
C LEU A 185 -3.33 0.01 17.18
N ALA A 186 -2.98 1.28 16.96
CA ALA A 186 -3.79 2.41 17.42
C ALA A 186 -5.19 2.47 16.80
N ARG A 187 -5.41 1.81 15.65
CA ARG A 187 -6.70 1.69 14.96
C ARG A 187 -7.41 0.37 15.22
N ALA A 188 -6.70 -0.65 15.71
CA ALA A 188 -7.26 -1.96 15.99
C ALA A 188 -8.00 -1.96 17.35
N LYS A 189 -9.28 -2.35 17.34
CA LYS A 189 -10.10 -2.46 18.56
C LYS A 189 -9.50 -3.50 19.51
N GLY A 190 -9.34 -3.14 20.78
CA GLY A 190 -8.78 -4.04 21.81
C GLY A 190 -7.25 -4.08 21.84
N LYS A 191 -6.57 -3.32 20.97
CA LYS A 191 -5.10 -3.24 20.88
C LYS A 191 -4.53 -1.93 21.44
N GLU A 192 -5.35 -1.14 22.12
CA GLU A 192 -5.00 0.22 22.57
C GLU A 192 -3.79 0.22 23.53
N ARG A 193 -3.75 -0.71 24.49
CA ARG A 193 -2.63 -0.79 25.46
C ARG A 193 -1.33 -1.25 24.79
N GLU A 194 -1.43 -2.15 23.81
CA GLU A 194 -0.29 -2.59 22.99
C GLU A 194 0.25 -1.44 22.14
N ALA A 195 -0.65 -0.70 21.48
CA ALA A 195 -0.32 0.50 20.74
C ALA A 195 0.38 1.55 21.62
N TRP A 196 -0.16 1.79 22.83
CA TRP A 196 0.42 2.72 23.79
C TRP A 196 1.86 2.35 24.17
N ASN A 197 2.10 1.08 24.47
CA ASN A 197 3.43 0.61 24.86
C ASN A 197 4.44 0.76 23.71
N LEU A 198 4.09 0.32 22.50
CA LEU A 198 4.96 0.46 21.32
C LEU A 198 5.20 1.94 20.96
N GLY A 199 4.15 2.76 20.98
CA GLY A 199 4.25 4.19 20.71
C GLY A 199 5.16 4.91 21.71
N LYS A 200 5.09 4.58 23.00
CA LYS A 200 6.01 5.10 24.02
C LYS A 200 7.45 4.72 23.75
N GLN A 201 7.71 3.50 23.30
CA GLN A 201 9.05 3.06 22.94
C GLN A 201 9.58 3.84 21.75
N LEU A 202 8.79 3.98 20.68
CA LEU A 202 9.15 4.77 19.51
C LEU A 202 9.40 6.24 19.85
N PHE A 203 8.58 6.84 20.71
CA PHE A 203 8.68 8.26 21.10
C PHE A 203 9.99 8.63 21.81
N ARG A 204 10.71 7.65 22.38
CA ARG A 204 12.02 7.88 23.02
C ARG A 204 13.03 8.44 22.02
N ASP A 205 12.94 8.02 20.76
CA ASP A 205 13.73 8.55 19.67
C ASP A 205 13.08 9.83 19.09
N PRO A 206 13.76 10.99 19.12
CA PRO A 206 13.27 12.23 18.53
C PRO A 206 12.86 12.12 17.06
N ASP A 207 13.52 11.27 16.26
CA ASP A 207 13.23 11.12 14.82
C ASP A 207 11.87 10.46 14.57
N ASN A 208 11.35 9.74 15.56
CA ASN A 208 10.04 9.12 15.53
C ASN A 208 8.90 10.04 16.00
N ARG A 209 9.19 11.26 16.49
CA ARG A 209 8.18 12.23 17.00
C ARG A 209 7.44 12.97 15.88
N LEU A 210 6.96 12.22 14.90
CA LEU A 210 6.17 12.70 13.77
C LEU A 210 4.75 13.08 14.20
N PRO A 211 4.08 14.02 13.50
CA PRO A 211 2.76 14.53 13.90
C PRO A 211 1.71 13.45 14.16
N VAL A 212 1.62 12.44 13.28
CA VAL A 212 0.67 11.33 13.41
C VAL A 212 0.98 10.49 14.66
N LEU A 213 2.26 10.22 14.92
CA LEU A 213 2.67 9.43 16.09
C LEU A 213 2.32 10.14 17.39
N VAL A 214 2.66 11.42 17.48
CA VAL A 214 2.38 12.26 18.64
C VAL A 214 0.87 12.37 18.89
N CYS A 215 0.07 12.63 17.85
CA CYS A 215 -1.38 12.70 17.98
C CYS A 215 -1.99 11.35 18.39
N CYS A 216 -1.50 10.23 17.86
CA CYS A 216 -1.96 8.90 18.30
C CYS A 216 -1.65 8.65 19.78
N LEU A 217 -0.45 9.04 20.27
CA LEU A 217 -0.12 8.94 21.69
C LEU A 217 -1.04 9.78 22.56
N PHE A 218 -1.31 11.03 22.15
CA PHE A 218 -2.27 11.88 22.85
C PHE A 218 -3.65 11.23 22.95
N VAL A 219 -4.18 10.74 21.82
CA VAL A 219 -5.48 10.06 21.75
C VAL A 219 -5.51 8.81 22.62
N LEU A 220 -4.47 7.97 22.55
CA LEU A 220 -4.39 6.73 23.34
C LEU A 220 -4.40 7.01 24.85
N GLN A 221 -3.72 8.06 25.32
CA GLN A 221 -3.76 8.45 26.73
C GLN A 221 -5.17 8.80 27.22
N ASN A 222 -5.96 9.46 26.37
CA ASN A 222 -7.33 9.83 26.68
C ASN A 222 -8.25 8.62 26.60
N LYS A 223 -8.15 7.84 25.52
CA LYS A 223 -8.96 6.63 25.28
C LYS A 223 -8.78 5.58 26.38
N LEU A 224 -7.56 5.40 26.86
CA LEU A 224 -7.23 4.46 27.95
C LEU A 224 -7.46 5.05 29.35
N HIS A 225 -7.90 6.31 29.45
CA HIS A 225 -8.06 7.04 30.71
C HIS A 225 -6.82 6.96 31.62
N LEU A 226 -5.62 7.09 31.04
CA LEU A 226 -4.39 6.87 31.80
C LEU A 226 -4.24 7.88 32.94
N PRO A 227 -3.73 7.46 34.12
CA PRO A 227 -3.41 8.38 35.20
C PRO A 227 -2.25 9.29 34.81
N LYS A 228 -2.16 10.48 35.43
CA LYS A 228 -1.13 11.48 35.10
C LYS A 228 0.30 10.94 35.15
N SER A 229 0.59 10.02 36.06
CA SER A 229 1.91 9.39 36.24
C SER A 229 2.34 8.51 35.06
N GLU A 230 1.40 7.97 34.28
CA GLU A 230 1.72 7.13 33.12
C GLU A 230 1.86 7.93 31.82
N ARG A 231 1.20 9.09 31.74
CA ARG A 231 1.12 9.93 30.55
C ARG A 231 2.47 10.57 30.20
N ILE A 232 2.72 10.72 28.91
CA ILE A 232 3.72 11.66 28.39
C ILE A 232 3.15 13.08 28.60
N PRO A 233 3.91 13.98 29.23
CA PRO A 233 3.48 15.36 29.44
C PRO A 233 3.08 16.06 28.14
N PHE A 234 2.03 16.89 28.21
CA PHE A 234 1.50 17.58 27.04
C PHE A 234 2.57 18.40 26.30
N ARG A 235 3.52 19.01 27.03
CA ARG A 235 4.61 19.81 26.45
C ARG A 235 5.72 18.98 25.82
N GLU A 236 5.85 17.71 26.20
CA GLU A 236 6.74 16.79 25.51
C GLU A 236 6.14 16.32 24.19
N LEU A 237 4.83 16.04 24.16
CA LEU A 237 4.11 15.72 22.93
C LEU A 237 4.06 16.94 21.99
N PHE A 238 3.69 18.10 22.53
CA PHE A 238 3.50 19.32 21.76
C PHE A 238 4.31 20.47 22.38
N PRO A 239 5.53 20.74 21.86
CA PRO A 239 6.42 21.77 22.40
C PRO A 239 5.80 23.18 22.46
N THR A 240 4.87 23.50 21.56
CA THR A 240 4.19 24.80 21.52
C THR A 240 2.69 24.64 21.28
N ASP A 241 1.90 25.61 21.74
CA ASP A 241 0.45 25.65 21.48
C ASP A 241 0.14 25.75 19.98
N ALA A 242 0.96 26.47 19.23
CA ALA A 242 0.84 26.56 17.78
C ALA A 242 0.98 25.18 17.12
N ARG A 243 2.02 24.40 17.49
CA ARG A 243 2.19 23.03 16.99
C ARG A 243 1.03 22.13 17.41
N ALA A 244 0.60 22.20 18.67
CA ALA A 244 -0.55 21.44 19.15
C ALA A 244 -1.79 21.71 18.31
N LYS A 245 -2.16 22.99 18.13
CA LYS A 245 -3.31 23.41 17.31
C LYS A 245 -3.20 22.88 15.88
N THR A 246 -2.06 23.07 15.22
CA THR A 246 -1.87 22.62 13.83
C THR A 246 -1.99 21.11 13.69
N TRP A 247 -1.29 20.35 14.53
CA TRP A 247 -1.23 18.89 14.41
C TRP A 247 -2.53 18.22 14.80
N LEU A 248 -3.14 18.64 15.92
CA LEU A 248 -4.43 18.12 16.37
C LEU A 248 -5.56 18.46 15.38
N THR A 249 -5.57 19.67 14.82
CA THR A 249 -6.55 20.04 13.79
C THR A 249 -6.41 19.18 12.55
N ARG A 250 -5.20 19.00 12.01
CA ARG A 250 -4.97 18.14 10.84
C ARG A 250 -5.34 16.69 11.13
N PHE A 251 -5.03 16.20 12.34
CA PHE A 251 -5.35 14.85 12.73
C PHE A 251 -6.88 14.64 12.87
N LEU A 252 -7.62 15.60 13.40
CA LEU A 252 -9.08 15.53 13.52
C LEU A 252 -9.79 15.40 12.17
N HIS A 253 -9.24 16.02 11.12
CA HIS A 253 -9.83 16.04 9.78
C HIS A 253 -9.27 14.96 8.85
N ASN A 254 -8.49 13.99 9.35
CA ASN A 254 -8.00 12.91 8.50
C ASN A 254 -9.06 11.80 8.33
N ASP A 255 -9.10 11.18 7.16
CA ASP A 255 -10.01 10.07 6.85
C ASP A 255 -9.38 8.69 7.14
N LEU A 256 -8.32 8.63 7.94
CA LEU A 256 -7.53 7.42 8.19
C LEU A 256 -8.09 6.55 9.32
N ARG A 257 -9.32 6.84 9.80
CA ARG A 257 -10.05 6.10 10.84
C ARG A 257 -9.31 5.96 12.17
N HIS A 258 -8.46 6.94 12.51
CA HIS A 258 -7.94 7.02 13.86
C HIS A 258 -9.03 7.44 14.85
N SER A 259 -8.91 7.01 16.10
CA SER A 259 -9.73 7.59 17.16
C SER A 259 -9.37 9.06 17.37
N THR A 260 -10.31 9.86 17.86
CA THR A 260 -10.14 11.30 18.05
C THR A 260 -10.38 11.73 19.51
N ASP A 261 -10.30 10.77 20.44
CA ASP A 261 -10.54 10.97 21.88
C ASP A 261 -9.74 12.14 22.46
N GLY A 262 -10.45 13.10 23.06
CA GLY A 262 -9.88 14.26 23.73
C GLY A 262 -9.37 15.36 22.80
N ILE A 263 -9.39 15.19 21.46
CA ILE A 263 -8.85 16.17 20.53
C ILE A 263 -9.70 17.44 20.49
N ARG A 264 -11.03 17.31 20.47
CA ARG A 264 -11.92 18.46 20.36
C ARG A 264 -11.85 19.33 21.62
N GLU A 265 -11.91 18.69 22.78
CA GLU A 265 -11.81 19.33 24.09
C GLU A 265 -10.49 20.09 24.23
N GLU A 266 -9.40 19.48 23.78
CA GLU A 266 -8.08 20.09 23.81
C GLU A 266 -7.97 21.28 22.84
N LEU A 267 -8.53 21.18 21.64
CA LEU A 267 -8.57 22.30 20.70
C LEU A 267 -9.38 23.47 21.23
N GLU A 268 -10.51 23.24 21.89
CA GLU A 268 -11.28 24.31 22.54
C GLU A 268 -10.50 24.95 23.69
N ARG A 269 -9.84 24.15 24.53
CA ARG A 269 -8.95 24.64 25.60
C ARG A 269 -7.86 25.56 25.03
N LEU A 270 -7.21 25.14 23.95
CA LEU A 270 -6.15 25.90 23.30
C LEU A 270 -6.66 27.20 22.64
N ARG A 271 -7.93 27.26 22.22
CA ARG A 271 -8.56 28.49 21.70
C ARG A 271 -8.92 29.49 22.80
N ALA A 272 -9.30 29.00 23.97
CA ALA A 272 -9.62 29.83 25.12
C ALA A 272 -8.39 30.49 25.78
N LEU A 273 -7.17 30.04 25.45
CA LEU A 273 -5.95 30.67 25.94
C LEU A 273 -5.79 32.11 25.39
N PRO A 274 -5.44 33.09 26.24
CA PRO A 274 -5.16 34.44 25.78
C PRO A 274 -4.03 34.42 24.76
N LYS A 275 -4.17 35.18 23.66
CA LYS A 275 -3.09 35.35 22.69
C LYS A 275 -1.89 35.96 23.43
N LYS A 276 -0.83 35.19 23.64
CA LYS A 276 0.43 35.76 24.13
C LYS A 276 0.88 36.81 23.12
N GLN A 277 1.11 38.03 23.58
CA GLN A 277 1.81 39.05 22.80
C GLN A 277 3.20 38.49 22.51
N GLU A 278 3.44 38.11 21.25
CA GLU A 278 4.80 37.82 20.78
C GLU A 278 5.54 39.16 20.78
N ASN A 279 6.43 39.34 21.74
CA ASN A 279 7.35 40.47 21.74
C ASN A 279 8.19 40.41 20.47
N LYS A 280 8.24 41.54 19.77
CA LYS A 280 8.98 41.81 18.54
C LYS A 280 10.45 41.45 18.64
#